data_AF-A0A4U2E7V9-F1
#
_entry.id   AF-A0A4U2E7V9-F1
#
_cell.length_a   1.000
_cell.length_b   1.000
_cell.length_c   1.000
_cell.angle_alpha   90.00
_cell.angle_beta   90.00
_cell.angle_gamma   90.00
#
_symmetry.space_group_name_H-M   'P 1'
#
loop_
_entity.id
_entity.type
_entity.pdbx_description
1 polymer ?
#
loop_
_entity_poly.entity_id
_entity_poly.type
_entity_poly.pdbx_seq_one_letter_code
_entity_poly.pdbx_strand_id
1 'polypeptide(L)' 'MNINRTMTTYNQHGTFNWFEVDGATYILFKVGDSSVLLNQHYEDVTEQKCEIYRVLGIALCSINSRV' A
#
# COMPACT_ATOMS: atom_id res chain seq x y z
N MET A 1 -14.31 7.76 -14.94
CA MET A 1 -13.52 7.48 -13.73
C MET A 1 -13.51 8.73 -12.88
N ASN A 2 -14.34 8.77 -11.85
CA ASN A 2 -14.38 9.89 -10.90
C ASN A 2 -13.77 9.43 -9.58
N ILE A 3 -12.83 10.22 -9.03
CA ILE A 3 -12.28 9.97 -7.71
C ILE A 3 -13.13 10.74 -6.71
N ASN A 4 -13.94 10.02 -5.94
CA ASN A 4 -14.89 10.62 -5.00
C ASN A 4 -14.21 11.02 -3.68
N ARG A 5 -13.21 10.25 -3.26
CA ARG A 5 -12.53 10.45 -1.98
C ARG A 5 -11.11 9.94 -2.02
N THR A 6 -10.22 10.66 -1.32
CA THR A 6 -8.87 10.21 -1.04
C THR A 6 -8.56 10.31 0.45
N MET A 7 -7.86 9.33 0.98
CA MET A 7 -7.30 9.39 2.33
C MET A 7 -5.86 8.87 2.29
N THR A 8 -4.97 9.43 3.11
CA THR A 8 -3.60 8.95 3.23
C THR A 8 -3.30 8.69 4.69
N THR A 9 -2.81 7.50 5.00
CA THR A 9 -2.35 7.14 6.34
C THR A 9 -0.87 6.78 6.28
N TYR A 10 -0.14 7.23 7.30
CA TYR A 10 1.30 7.01 7.44
C TYR A 10 1.55 6.15 8.66
N ASN A 11 2.46 5.20 8.56
CA ASN A 11 2.99 4.48 9.72
C ASN A 11 4.51 4.33 9.59
N GLN A 12 5.12 3.72 10.61
CA GLN A 12 6.58 3.48 10.64
C GLN A 12 7.10 2.60 9.49
N HIS A 13 6.21 1.94 8.75
CA HIS A 13 6.55 1.00 7.69
C HIS A 13 6.28 1.53 6.28
N GLY A 14 5.50 2.60 6.12
CA GLY A 14 5.16 3.12 4.80
C GLY A 14 3.93 4.02 4.77
N THR A 15 3.45 4.26 3.55
CA THR A 15 2.28 5.10 3.26
C THR A 15 1.18 4.26 2.63
N PHE A 16 -0.05 4.39 3.12
CA PHE A 16 -1.24 3.82 2.52
C PHE A 16 -2.06 4.94 1.91
N ASN A 17 -2.36 4.83 0.61
CA ASN A 17 -3.21 5.77 -0.10
C ASN A 17 -4.52 5.07 -0.45
N TRP A 18 -5.62 5.69 -0.09
CA TRP A 18 -6.98 5.20 -0.26
C TRP A 18 -7.64 6.02 -1.35
N PHE A 19 -8.30 5.36 -2.29
CA PHE A 19 -9.03 5.99 -3.37
C PHE A 19 -10.42 5.39 -3.46
N GLU A 20 -11.46 6.21 -3.44
CA GLU A 20 -12.79 5.78 -3.83
C GLU A 20 -13.01 6.17 -5.29
N VAL A 21 -13.18 5.18 -6.16
CA VAL A 21 -13.38 5.37 -7.60
C VAL A 21 -14.62 4.63 -8.03
N ASP A 22 -15.60 5.37 -8.59
CA ASP A 22 -16.85 4.80 -9.11
C ASP A 22 -17.56 3.86 -8.11
N GLY A 23 -17.45 4.14 -6.80
CA GLY A 23 -18.05 3.36 -5.70
C GLY A 23 -17.19 2.20 -5.16
N ALA A 24 -16.00 1.99 -5.71
CA ALA A 24 -15.02 0.99 -5.27
C ALA A 24 -13.86 1.64 -4.51
N THR A 25 -13.42 1.00 -3.42
CA THR A 25 -12.25 1.45 -2.65
C THR A 25 -10.99 0.75 -3.13
N TYR A 26 -9.94 1.50 -3.42
CA TYR A 26 -8.62 0.99 -3.80
C TYR A 26 -7.59 1.43 -2.77
N ILE A 27 -6.62 0.57 -2.49
CA ILE A 27 -5.57 0.84 -1.51
C ILE A 27 -4.22 0.66 -2.18
N LEU A 28 -3.39 1.69 -2.17
CA LEU A 28 -2.01 1.63 -2.65
C LEU A 28 -1.06 1.75 -1.47
N PHE A 29 -0.39 0.65 -1.16
CA PHE A 29 0.68 0.63 -0.17
C PHE A 29 2.02 0.98 -0.83
N LYS A 30 2.76 1.91 -0.25
CA LYS A 30 4.05 2.41 -0.75
C LYS A 30 5.13 2.38 0.33
N VAL A 31 6.31 1.89 -0.03
CA VAL A 31 7.52 1.90 0.81
C VAL A 31 8.73 2.21 -0.07
N GLY A 32 9.34 3.38 0.12
CA GLY A 32 10.41 3.86 -0.76
C GLY A 32 9.96 3.90 -2.23
N ASP A 33 10.73 3.26 -3.10
CA ASP A 33 10.43 3.14 -4.54
C ASP A 33 9.50 1.96 -4.88
N SER A 34 9.09 1.17 -3.89
CA SER A 34 8.22 0.00 -4.07
C SER A 34 6.76 0.32 -3.73
N SER A 35 5.83 -0.25 -4.50
CA SER A 35 4.40 -0.10 -4.25
C SER A 35 3.61 -1.34 -4.65
N VAL A 36 2.51 -1.60 -3.96
CA VAL A 36 1.56 -2.66 -4.32
C VAL A 36 0.12 -2.18 -4.16
N LEU A 37 -0.72 -2.53 -5.13
CA LEU A 37 -2.16 -2.30 -5.07
C LEU A 37 -2.80 -3.43 -4.27
N LEU A 38 -3.26 -3.06 -3.08
CA LEU A 38 -3.97 -3.92 -2.15
C LEU A 38 -5.46 -3.99 -2.56
N ASN A 39 -6.07 -5.16 -2.36
CA ASN A 39 -7.38 -5.54 -2.90
C ASN A 39 -8.50 -4.58 -2.46
N GLN A 40 -9.58 -4.53 -3.25
CA GLN A 40 -10.70 -3.58 -3.16
C GLN A 40 -11.54 -3.74 -1.88
N HIS A 41 -11.56 -4.93 -1.29
CA HIS A 41 -12.31 -5.22 -0.07
C HIS A 41 -11.42 -5.06 1.16
N TYR A 42 -11.62 -3.94 1.85
CA TYR A 42 -10.93 -3.54 3.09
C TYR A 42 -11.30 -4.41 4.32
N GLU A 43 -12.00 -5.52 4.14
CA GLU A 43 -12.47 -6.28 5.31
C GLU A 43 -11.32 -6.98 6.03
N ASP A 44 -10.24 -7.36 5.34
CA ASP A 44 -9.10 -7.98 6.01
C ASP A 44 -7.72 -7.70 5.38
N VAL A 45 -6.93 -6.87 6.07
CA VAL A 45 -5.51 -6.62 5.73
C VAL A 45 -4.65 -7.87 5.99
N THR A 46 -5.14 -8.82 6.80
CA THR A 46 -4.47 -10.09 7.11
C THR A 46 -4.32 -10.96 5.88
N GLU A 47 -5.32 -10.99 5.00
CA GLU A 47 -5.27 -11.78 3.76
C GLU A 47 -4.20 -11.26 2.79
N GLN A 48 -3.77 -10.00 2.94
CA GLN A 48 -2.83 -9.33 2.06
C GLN A 48 -1.41 -9.21 2.67
N LYS A 49 -1.19 -9.83 3.84
CA LYS A 49 0.09 -9.80 4.57
C LYS A 49 1.27 -10.26 3.71
N CYS A 50 1.09 -11.27 2.87
CA CYS A 50 2.17 -11.79 2.01
C CYS A 50 2.69 -10.72 1.03
N GLU A 51 1.80 -9.94 0.41
CA GLU A 51 2.22 -8.89 -0.52
C GLU A 51 2.88 -7.71 0.19
N ILE A 52 2.32 -7.32 1.36
CA ILE A 52 2.90 -6.30 2.21
C ILE A 52 4.31 -6.70 2.65
N TYR A 53 4.50 -7.92 3.15
CA TYR A 53 5.82 -8.41 3.56
C TYR A 53 6.80 -8.52 2.40
N ARG A 54 6.33 -8.91 1.20
CA ARG A 54 7.17 -8.93 -0.01
C ARG A 54 7.67 -7.53 -0.36
N VAL A 55 6.80 -6.52 -0.34
CA VAL A 55 7.19 -5.11 -0.60
C VAL A 55 8.14 -4.59 0.48
N LEU A 56 7.84 -4.87 1.76
CA LEU A 56 8.73 -4.50 2.87
C LEU A 56 10.10 -5.17 2.73
N GLY A 57 10.17 -6.43 2.32
CA GLY A 57 11.43 -7.13 2.08
C GLY A 57 12.27 -6.48 0.98
N ILE A 58 11.65 -6.12 -0.16
CA ILE A 58 12.33 -5.40 -1.25
C ILE A 58 12.83 -4.04 -0.76
N ALA A 59 12.00 -3.28 -0.05
CA ALA A 59 12.37 -1.96 0.45
C ALA A 59 13.49 -2.02 1.50
N LEU A 60 13.45 -2.96 2.44
CA LEU A 60 14.51 -3.17 3.43
C LEU A 60 15.84 -3.56 2.78
N CYS A 61 15.82 -4.45 1.78
CA CYS A 61 17.02 -4.78 1.00
C CYS A 61 17.57 -3.56 0.25
N SER A 62 16.70 -2.74 -0.35
CA SER A 62 17.10 -1.53 -1.06
C SER A 62 17.73 -0.50 -0.12
N ILE A 63 17.16 -0.30 1.07
CA ILE A 63 17.73 0.57 2.12
C ILE A 63 19.10 0.07 2.56
N ASN A 64 19.26 -1.25 2.77
CA ASN A 64 20.53 -1.83 3.20
C ASN A 64 21.60 -1.86 2.09
N SER A 65 21.21 -1.86 0.81
CA SER A 65 22.15 -1.78 -0.31
C SER A 65 22.74 -0.39 -0.57
N ARG A 66 22.26 0.65 0.14
CA ARG A 66 22.77 2.03 0.06
C ARG A 66 23.84 2.35 1.12
N VAL A 67 24.39 1.32 1.79
CA VAL A 67 25.49 1.45 2.76
C VAL A 67 26.78 0.86 2.20
#